data_AF-A0A2D4H4Q5-F1
#
_entry.id   AF-A0A2D4H4Q5-F1
#
_cell.length_a   1.000
_cell.length_b   1.000
_cell.length_c   1.000
_cell.angle_alpha   90.00
_cell.angle_beta   90.00
_cell.angle_gamma   90.00
#
_symmetry.space_group_name_H-M   'P 1'
#
loop_
_entity.id
_entity.type
_entity.pdbx_description
1 polymer ?
#
loop_
_entity_poly.entity_id
_entity_poly.type
_entity_poly.pdbx_seq_one_letter_code
_entity_poly.pdbx_strand_id
1 'polypeptide(L)'
;MLTGLQLTLRGMREALVDKRVAPALVTLSSDPEFSVRIATIPAFGTIMETVTQRELLERVKMQLASFLEDPQYQDQHSLQTEIIKTFGRVGPNAEPRFRDEFV
;
A
#
# COMPACT_ATOMS: atom_id res chain seq x y z
N MET A 1 -6.53 10.19 -9.14
CA MET A 1 -6.73 9.66 -10.50
C MET A 1 -6.04 8.30 -10.63
N LEU A 2 -6.45 7.27 -9.84
CA LEU A 2 -5.90 5.89 -9.88
C LEU A 2 -6.94 4.81 -9.53
N THR A 3 -8.23 5.11 -9.66
CA THR A 3 -9.33 4.17 -9.31
C THR A 3 -9.28 2.89 -10.14
N GLY A 4 -8.82 2.93 -11.39
CA GLY A 4 -8.75 1.76 -12.27
C GLY A 4 -7.80 0.65 -11.79
N LEU A 5 -6.62 1.02 -11.27
CA LEU A 5 -5.66 0.03 -10.76
C LEU A 5 -6.20 -0.69 -9.52
N GLN A 6 -6.79 0.05 -8.60
CA GLN A 6 -7.36 -0.50 -7.36
C GLN A 6 -8.54 -1.44 -7.65
N LEU A 7 -9.41 -1.08 -8.61
CA LEU A 7 -10.49 -1.95 -9.06
C LEU A 7 -9.98 -3.24 -9.68
N THR A 8 -8.91 -3.16 -10.48
CA THR A 8 -8.29 -4.33 -11.08
C THR A 8 -7.70 -5.24 -10.01
N LEU A 9 -6.95 -4.67 -9.06
CA LEU A 9 -6.32 -5.40 -7.95
C LEU A 9 -7.32 -6.24 -7.14
N ARG A 10 -8.51 -5.68 -6.84
CA ARG A 10 -9.56 -6.37 -6.08
C ARG A 10 -10.06 -7.66 -6.73
N GLY A 11 -9.93 -7.82 -8.04
CA GLY A 11 -10.31 -9.02 -8.78
C GLY A 11 -9.16 -9.98 -9.07
N MET A 12 -7.93 -9.66 -8.68
CA MET A 12 -6.75 -10.45 -9.01
C MET A 12 -6.54 -11.60 -8.02
N ARG A 13 -6.06 -12.74 -8.51
CA ARG A 13 -5.60 -13.84 -7.66
C ARG A 13 -4.41 -13.39 -6.82
N GLU A 14 -4.42 -13.70 -5.52
CA GLU A 14 -3.34 -13.31 -4.59
C GLU A 14 -1.95 -13.71 -5.09
N ALA A 15 -1.79 -14.90 -5.68
CA ALA A 15 -0.52 -15.36 -6.23
C ALA A 15 0.02 -14.45 -7.36
N LEU A 16 -0.85 -13.80 -8.13
CA LEU A 16 -0.45 -12.84 -9.15
C LEU A 16 -0.09 -11.48 -8.52
N VAL A 17 -0.84 -11.07 -7.50
CA VAL A 17 -0.53 -9.86 -6.71
C VAL A 17 0.85 -10.00 -6.08
N ASP A 18 1.12 -11.13 -5.42
CA ASP A 18 2.38 -11.45 -4.77
C ASP A 18 3.57 -11.50 -5.75
N LYS A 19 3.44 -12.30 -6.82
CA LYS A 19 4.59 -12.57 -7.71
C LYS A 19 4.88 -11.47 -8.72
N ARG A 20 3.93 -10.57 -8.99
CA ARG A 20 4.05 -9.57 -10.06
C ARG A 20 3.76 -8.15 -9.58
N VAL A 21 2.59 -7.95 -8.96
CA VAL A 21 2.11 -6.59 -8.70
C VAL A 21 2.88 -5.94 -7.55
N ALA A 22 3.01 -6.63 -6.41
CA ALA A 22 3.71 -6.10 -5.26
C ALA A 22 5.18 -5.74 -5.58
N PRO A 23 5.98 -6.59 -6.26
CA PRO A 23 7.34 -6.22 -6.70
C PRO A 23 7.38 -4.99 -7.62
N ALA A 24 6.44 -4.88 -8.56
CA ALA A 24 6.36 -3.74 -9.46
C ALA A 24 6.02 -2.45 -8.70
N LEU A 25 5.07 -2.51 -7.75
CA LEU A 25 4.74 -1.37 -6.90
C LEU A 25 5.90 -0.94 -6.00
N VAL A 26 6.70 -1.89 -5.48
CA VAL A 26 7.93 -1.57 -4.71
C VAL A 26 8.98 -0.89 -5.58
N THR A 27 9.07 -1.24 -6.86
CA THR A 27 9.97 -0.52 -7.78
C THR A 27 9.47 0.91 -8.00
N LEU A 28 8.16 1.09 -8.21
CA LEU A 28 7.54 2.40 -8.41
C LEU A 28 7.52 3.27 -7.14
N SER A 29 7.56 2.68 -5.95
CA SER A 29 7.64 3.46 -4.69
C SER A 29 8.99 4.16 -4.51
N SER A 30 9.98 3.77 -5.31
CA SER A 30 11.33 4.36 -5.36
C SER A 30 11.56 5.23 -6.60
N ASP A 31 10.52 5.49 -7.40
CA ASP A 31 10.60 6.21 -8.68
C ASP A 31 11.11 7.66 -8.52
N PRO A 32 12.01 8.18 -9.38
CA PRO A 32 12.51 9.56 -9.28
C PRO A 32 11.44 10.63 -9.13
N GLU A 33 10.24 10.42 -9.67
CA GLU A 33 9.13 11.35 -9.54
C GLU A 33 8.29 11.08 -8.29
N PHE A 34 8.22 12.06 -7.37
CA PHE A 34 7.41 11.95 -6.15
C PHE A 34 5.94 11.63 -6.41
N SER A 35 5.36 12.13 -7.51
CA SER A 35 3.97 11.86 -7.88
C SER A 35 3.73 10.37 -8.11
N VAL A 36 4.70 9.67 -8.72
CA VAL A 36 4.66 8.22 -8.98
C VAL A 36 4.80 7.45 -7.67
N ARG A 37 5.69 7.89 -6.76
CA ARG A 37 5.79 7.30 -5.42
C ARG A 37 4.47 7.39 -4.66
N ILE A 38 3.88 8.58 -4.61
CA ILE A 38 2.60 8.83 -3.93
C ILE A 38 1.49 7.98 -4.55
N ALA A 39 1.48 7.84 -5.88
CA ALA A 39 0.53 7.00 -6.61
C ALA A 39 0.56 5.51 -6.19
N THR A 40 1.65 5.01 -5.62
CA THR A 40 1.73 3.62 -5.13
C THR A 40 0.97 3.38 -3.83
N ILE A 41 0.81 4.41 -2.98
CA ILE A 41 0.26 4.29 -1.62
C ILE A 41 -1.16 3.69 -1.63
N PRO A 42 -2.11 4.15 -2.46
CA PRO A 42 -3.46 3.60 -2.47
C PRO A 42 -3.51 2.17 -3.02
N ALA A 43 -2.56 1.81 -3.88
CA ALA A 43 -2.43 0.44 -4.41
C ALA A 43 -1.95 -0.52 -3.33
N PHE A 44 -0.92 -0.14 -2.55
CA PHE A 44 -0.50 -0.89 -1.37
C PHE A 44 -1.65 -1.04 -0.36
N GLY A 45 -2.37 0.04 -0.06
CA GLY A 45 -3.55 -0.06 0.80
C GLY A 45 -4.64 -1.00 0.25
N THR A 46 -4.81 -1.07 -1.07
CA THR A 46 -5.76 -2.03 -1.66
C THR A 46 -5.32 -3.47 -1.50
N ILE A 47 -4.01 -3.74 -1.56
CA ILE A 47 -3.48 -5.08 -1.26
C ILE A 47 -3.78 -5.44 0.20
N MET A 48 -3.58 -4.51 1.14
CA MET A 48 -3.89 -4.72 2.56
C MET A 48 -5.36 -5.08 2.84
N GLU A 49 -6.28 -4.62 2.00
CA GLU A 49 -7.73 -4.89 2.11
C GLU A 49 -8.19 -6.18 1.45
N THR A 50 -7.39 -6.73 0.53
CA THR A 50 -7.87 -7.77 -0.41
C THR A 50 -7.13 -9.09 -0.29
N VAL A 51 -5.95 -9.07 0.33
CA VAL A 51 -5.08 -10.24 0.46
C VAL A 51 -5.12 -10.76 1.88
N THR A 52 -5.12 -12.08 2.01
CA THR A 52 -5.09 -12.79 3.31
C THR A 52 -3.71 -13.42 3.59
N GLN A 53 -2.87 -13.59 2.57
CA GLN A 53 -1.50 -14.09 2.72
C GLN A 53 -0.65 -13.18 3.62
N ARG A 54 -0.41 -13.64 4.86
CA ARG A 54 0.33 -12.92 5.91
C ARG A 54 1.70 -12.39 5.45
N GLU A 55 2.50 -13.20 4.76
CA GLU A 55 3.82 -12.79 4.27
C GLU A 55 3.77 -11.62 3.27
N LEU A 56 2.69 -11.52 2.48
CA LEU A 56 2.49 -10.40 1.57
C LEU A 56 2.02 -9.16 2.35
N LEU A 57 1.12 -9.32 3.30
CA LEU A 57 0.65 -8.24 4.17
C LEU A 57 1.81 -7.59 4.96
N GLU A 58 2.71 -8.39 5.54
CA GLU A 58 3.89 -7.87 6.26
C GLU A 58 4.81 -7.08 5.33
N ARG A 59 5.06 -7.58 4.10
CA ARG A 59 5.88 -6.84 3.11
C ARG A 59 5.25 -5.51 2.74
N VAL A 60 3.94 -5.49 2.49
CA VAL A 60 3.23 -4.25 2.14
C VAL A 60 3.19 -3.28 3.32
N LYS A 61 2.99 -3.78 4.54
CA LYS A 61 3.08 -2.97 5.77
C LYS A 61 4.46 -2.33 5.92
N MET A 62 5.55 -3.08 5.75
CA MET A 62 6.92 -2.53 5.80
C MET A 62 7.13 -1.44 4.75
N GLN A 63 6.61 -1.64 3.53
CA GLN A 63 6.71 -0.65 2.47
C GLN A 63 5.88 0.63 2.74
N LEU A 64 4.73 0.50 3.43
CA LEU A 64 3.95 1.65 3.88
C LEU A 64 4.62 2.38 5.04
N ALA A 65 5.24 1.63 5.97
CA ALA A 65 5.99 2.19 7.09
C ALA A 65 7.22 2.98 6.62
N SER A 66 7.91 2.54 5.56
CA SER A 66 9.07 3.28 5.04
C SER A 66 8.72 4.69 4.56
N PHE A 67 7.50 4.93 4.08
CA PHE A 67 7.05 6.29 3.71
C PHE A 67 6.87 7.22 4.93
N LEU A 68 6.62 6.65 6.10
CA LEU A 68 6.46 7.40 7.36
C LEU A 68 7.79 7.67 8.05
N GLU A 69 8.74 6.74 7.90
CA GLU A 69 10.02 6.77 8.63
C GLU A 69 11.11 7.55 7.88
N ASP A 70 11.08 7.56 6.54
CA ASP A 70 12.14 8.17 5.76
C ASP A 70 12.08 9.72 5.83
N PRO A 71 13.17 10.38 6.31
CA PRO A 71 13.22 11.83 6.45
C PRO A 71 12.89 12.61 5.19
N GLN A 72 13.11 12.04 3.99
CA GLN A 72 12.81 12.72 2.73
C GLN A 72 11.32 13.06 2.55
N TYR A 73 10.43 12.38 3.29
CA TYR A 73 8.98 12.55 3.20
C TYR A 73 8.40 13.45 4.30
N GLN A 74 9.20 13.92 5.26
CA GLN A 74 8.72 14.67 6.44
C GLN A 74 7.94 15.94 6.09
N ASP A 75 8.33 16.65 5.02
CA ASP A 75 7.65 17.89 4.58
C ASP A 75 6.77 17.69 3.34
N GLN A 76 6.53 16.43 2.93
CA GLN A 76 5.74 16.12 1.74
C GLN A 76 4.25 16.01 2.07
N HIS A 77 3.55 17.14 2.18
CA HIS A 77 2.13 17.20 2.54
C HIS A 77 1.20 16.38 1.63
N SER A 78 1.49 16.31 0.33
CA SER A 78 0.74 15.48 -0.61
C SER A 78 0.82 14.00 -0.26
N LEU A 79 2.01 13.53 0.15
CA LEU A 79 2.23 12.16 0.59
C LEU A 79 1.52 11.89 1.92
N GLN A 80 1.67 12.79 2.90
CA GLN A 80 1.00 12.67 4.21
C GLN A 80 -0.52 12.57 4.05
N THR A 81 -1.09 13.44 3.22
CA THR A 81 -2.53 13.44 2.93
C THR A 81 -2.98 12.10 2.32
N GLU A 82 -2.19 11.54 1.39
CA GLU A 82 -2.53 10.27 0.75
C GLU A 82 -2.41 9.08 1.71
N ILE A 83 -1.41 9.09 2.61
CA ILE A 83 -1.29 8.10 3.68
C ILE A 83 -2.51 8.15 4.61
N ILE A 84 -2.89 9.34 5.09
CA ILE A 84 -4.03 9.50 6.01
C ILE A 84 -5.32 8.97 5.36
N LYS A 85 -5.59 9.35 4.10
CA LYS A 85 -6.75 8.84 3.35
C LYS A 85 -6.70 7.33 3.19
N THR A 86 -5.53 6.79 2.85
CA THR A 86 -5.34 5.36 2.63
C THR A 86 -5.55 4.59 3.93
N PHE A 87 -4.98 5.02 5.05
CA PHE A 87 -5.10 4.34 6.34
C PHE A 87 -6.49 4.46 6.94
N GLY A 88 -7.18 5.60 6.76
CA GLY A 88 -8.58 5.73 7.16
C GLY A 88 -9.50 4.71 6.49
N ARG A 89 -9.18 4.32 5.25
CA ARG A 89 -9.86 3.24 4.52
C ARG A 89 -9.35 1.86 4.94
N VAL A 90 -8.05 1.65 5.03
CA VAL A 90 -7.44 0.33 5.30
C VAL A 90 -7.74 -0.17 6.71
N GLY A 91 -7.68 0.70 7.73
CA GLY A 91 -7.86 0.32 9.14
C GLY A 91 -9.07 -0.59 9.40
N PRO A 92 -10.30 -0.21 9.04
CA PRO A 92 -11.48 -1.06 9.25
C PRO A 92 -11.60 -2.23 8.25
N ASN A 93 -10.91 -2.20 7.11
CA ASN A 93 -11.11 -3.13 5.99
C ASN A 93 -9.98 -4.15 5.78
N ALA A 94 -8.86 -4.01 6.51
CA ALA A 94 -7.76 -4.96 6.44
C ALA A 94 -8.15 -6.34 7.00
N GLU A 95 -7.42 -7.38 6.60
CA GLU A 95 -7.59 -8.75 7.10
C GLU A 95 -7.63 -8.76 8.64
N PRO A 96 -8.76 -9.16 9.28
CA PRO A 96 -8.96 -9.01 10.72
C PRO A 96 -7.86 -9.66 11.55
N ARG A 97 -7.41 -10.87 11.17
CA ARG A 97 -6.34 -11.56 11.91
C ARG A 97 -5.04 -10.77 11.91
N PHE A 98 -4.71 -10.13 10.79
CA PHE A 98 -3.51 -9.32 10.66
C PHE A 98 -3.65 -7.98 11.40
N ARG A 99 -4.83 -7.36 11.31
CA ARG A 99 -5.12 -6.08 11.99
C ARG A 99 -5.09 -6.20 13.51
N ASP A 100 -5.70 -7.26 14.04
CA ASP A 100 -5.97 -7.41 15.47
C ASP A 100 -4.75 -7.92 16.26
N GLU A 101 -3.64 -8.28 15.58
CA GLU A 101 -2.37 -8.65 16.23
C GLU A 101 -1.72 -7.52 17.05
N PHE A 102 -2.16 -6.28 16.84
CA PHE A 102 -1.55 -5.07 17.41
C PHE A 102 -2.45 -4.37 18.44
N VAL A 103 -3.53 -5.03 18.90
CA VAL A 103 -4.48 -4.53 19.91
C VAL A 103 -4.21 -5.14 21.27
#